data_AF-A0A2E5KLP1-F1
#
_entry.id   AF-A0A2E5KLP1-F1
#
_cell.length_a   1.000
_cell.length_b   1.000
_cell.length_c   1.000
_cell.angle_alpha   90.00
_cell.angle_beta   90.00
_cell.angle_gamma   90.00
#
_symmetry.space_group_name_H-M   'P 1'
#
loop_
_entity.id
_entity.type
_entity.pdbx_description
1 polymer ?
#
loop_
_entity_poly.entity_id
_entity_poly.type
_entity_poly.pdbx_seq_one_letter_code
_entity_poly.pdbx_strand_id
1 'polypeptide(L)'
;MGRREMIGKQSLDFPGQTGTEPYSERQRDPNDFEAIVGQGPISSHAAENLVVHDTGVAMLRRRLREGIRAVQSGEHVSMPGQDGSTPYCYVQSTVLPISPKPGRDDDQMLLEIGKAVYDTVASGDAYSEPERTEKIRDALRELPQDPRFSGSGTRAH
;
A
#
# COMPACT_ATOMS: atom_id res chain seq x y z
N MET A 1 6.80 -2.08 13.48
CA MET A 1 6.34 -2.74 12.24
C MET A 1 7.40 -3.73 11.78
N GLY A 2 7.01 -4.92 11.33
CA GLY A 2 7.89 -6.01 10.89
C GLY A 2 7.84 -7.30 11.72
N ARG A 3 6.98 -7.40 12.74
CA ARG A 3 6.82 -8.62 13.57
C ARG A 3 5.66 -9.47 13.05
N ARG A 4 5.96 -10.40 12.14
CA ARG A 4 4.94 -11.22 11.45
C ARG A 4 4.12 -12.08 12.40
N GLU A 5 4.72 -12.53 13.50
CA GLU A 5 4.09 -13.31 14.56
C GLU A 5 2.98 -12.54 15.30
N MET A 6 2.99 -11.21 15.23
CA MET A 6 1.98 -10.35 15.84
C MET A 6 0.82 -10.01 14.88
N ILE A 7 0.89 -10.46 13.62
CA ILE A 7 -0.14 -10.20 12.59
C ILE A 7 -1.14 -11.35 12.57
N GLY A 8 -2.41 -11.02 12.78
CA GLY A 8 -3.50 -12.00 12.80
C GLY A 8 -4.87 -11.35 12.73
N LYS A 9 -5.92 -12.17 12.89
CA LYS A 9 -7.28 -11.67 12.98
C LYS A 9 -7.40 -10.73 14.19
N GLN A 10 -7.73 -9.47 13.93
CA GLN A 10 -7.82 -8.41 14.97
C GLN A 10 -6.50 -8.20 15.73
N SER A 11 -5.35 -8.43 15.08
CA SER A 11 -4.03 -8.24 15.66
C SER A 11 -3.07 -7.68 14.62
N LEU A 12 -2.45 -6.55 14.95
CA LEU A 12 -1.43 -5.90 14.13
C LEU A 12 -0.25 -5.53 15.02
N ASP A 13 0.93 -5.39 14.43
CA ASP A 13 2.17 -5.19 15.18
C ASP A 13 2.47 -3.71 15.49
N PHE A 14 1.47 -2.85 15.33
CA PHE A 14 1.41 -1.43 15.65
C PHE A 14 0.01 -1.05 16.18
N PRO A 15 -0.09 -0.06 17.09
CA PRO A 15 -1.34 0.29 17.78
C PRO A 15 -2.33 1.06 16.90
N GLY A 16 -3.58 1.21 17.38
CA GLY A 16 -4.58 2.11 16.79
C GLY A 16 -5.43 1.53 15.66
N GLN A 17 -5.28 0.24 15.37
CA GLN A 17 -5.91 -0.41 14.21
C GLN A 17 -7.11 -1.29 14.59
N THR A 18 -7.14 -1.75 15.83
CA THR A 18 -8.08 -2.78 16.33
C THR A 18 -9.17 -2.21 17.23
N GLY A 19 -8.99 -0.97 17.73
CA GLY A 19 -9.92 -0.30 18.63
C GLY A 19 -9.97 -0.91 20.04
N THR A 20 -8.96 -1.71 20.39
CA THR A 20 -8.84 -2.42 21.67
C THR A 20 -8.36 -1.52 22.82
N GLU A 21 -7.79 -0.38 22.48
CA GLU A 21 -7.31 0.65 23.40
C GLU A 21 -8.47 1.28 24.18
N PRO A 22 -8.25 1.78 25.41
CA PRO A 22 -9.28 2.47 26.18
C PRO A 22 -9.87 3.67 25.43
N TYR A 23 -11.18 3.89 25.59
CA TYR A 23 -11.88 4.99 24.90
C TYR A 23 -11.21 6.37 25.11
N SER A 24 -10.74 6.66 26.32
CA SER A 24 -10.08 7.94 26.64
C SER A 24 -8.76 8.14 25.91
N GLU A 25 -8.03 7.07 25.61
CA GLU A 25 -6.79 7.11 24.82
C GLU A 25 -7.12 7.30 23.34
N ARG A 26 -8.09 6.54 22.83
CA ARG A 26 -8.59 6.66 21.45
C ARG A 26 -9.19 8.03 21.13
N GLN A 27 -9.72 8.73 22.14
CA GLN A 27 -10.15 10.13 22.04
C GLN A 27 -8.98 11.12 21.94
N ARG A 28 -7.89 10.85 22.66
CA ARG A 28 -6.71 11.74 22.73
C ARG A 28 -5.82 11.58 21.51
N ASP A 29 -5.60 10.33 21.10
CA ASP A 29 -4.66 9.93 20.05
C ASP A 29 -5.38 9.01 19.04
N PRO A 30 -6.34 9.56 18.25
CA PRO A 30 -7.12 8.77 17.28
C PRO A 30 -6.25 8.24 16.14
N ASN A 31 -6.60 7.06 15.63
CA ASN A 31 -5.85 6.37 14.58
C ASN A 31 -6.80 5.78 13.52
N ASP A 32 -6.33 4.83 12.70
CA ASP A 32 -7.12 4.32 11.57
C ASP A 32 -8.44 3.67 12.00
N PHE A 33 -8.50 3.04 13.17
CA PHE A 33 -9.76 2.49 13.68
C PHE A 33 -10.83 3.57 13.83
N GLU A 34 -10.50 4.70 14.46
CA GLU A 34 -11.41 5.84 14.62
C GLU A 34 -11.80 6.45 13.28
N ALA A 35 -10.83 6.60 12.37
CA ALA A 35 -11.05 7.16 11.04
C ALA A 35 -11.99 6.29 10.17
N ILE A 36 -11.87 4.97 10.27
CA ILE A 36 -12.70 4.01 9.54
C ILE A 36 -14.10 3.93 10.16
N VAL A 37 -14.19 3.67 11.46
CA VAL A 37 -15.48 3.47 12.15
C VAL A 37 -16.29 4.77 12.25
N GLY A 38 -15.63 5.93 12.28
CA GLY A 38 -16.26 7.24 12.30
C GLY A 38 -17.10 7.56 11.06
N GLN A 39 -16.93 6.84 9.95
CA GLN A 39 -17.75 6.97 8.75
C GLN A 39 -19.15 6.36 8.91
N GLY A 40 -19.39 5.63 10.00
CA GLY A 40 -20.63 4.94 10.30
C GLY A 40 -20.62 3.46 9.86
N PRO A 41 -21.69 2.71 10.16
CA PRO A 41 -21.75 1.27 9.84
C PRO A 41 -21.67 0.97 8.33
N ILE A 42 -22.13 1.91 7.50
CA ILE A 42 -22.06 1.88 6.04
C ILE A 42 -21.76 3.31 5.58
N SER A 43 -20.62 3.52 4.92
CA SER A 43 -20.27 4.84 4.37
C SER A 43 -21.33 5.30 3.35
N SER A 44 -21.82 6.52 3.51
CA SER A 44 -22.80 7.11 2.59
C SER A 44 -22.12 7.59 1.31
N HIS A 45 -22.44 6.99 0.16
CA HIS A 45 -21.94 7.47 -1.13
C HIS A 45 -22.34 8.91 -1.45
N ALA A 46 -23.46 9.40 -0.91
CA ALA A 46 -23.89 10.78 -1.09
C ALA A 46 -22.99 11.79 -0.34
N ALA A 47 -22.21 11.32 0.64
CA ALA A 47 -21.29 12.15 1.42
C ALA A 47 -19.85 12.13 0.86
N GLU A 48 -19.58 11.36 -0.20
CA GLU A 48 -18.24 11.17 -0.75
C GLU A 48 -17.99 12.07 -1.96
N ASN A 49 -16.82 12.70 -2.02
CA ASN A 49 -16.36 13.50 -3.14
C ASN A 49 -15.08 12.86 -3.70
N LEU A 50 -15.23 11.97 -4.69
CA LEU A 50 -14.08 11.29 -5.29
C LEU A 50 -13.23 12.28 -6.09
N VAL A 51 -11.92 12.25 -5.88
CA VAL A 51 -10.94 13.00 -6.66
C VAL A 51 -10.12 12.07 -7.56
N VAL A 52 -9.23 12.64 -8.38
CA VAL A 52 -8.41 11.88 -9.34
C VAL A 52 -7.63 10.73 -8.70
N HIS A 53 -7.17 10.91 -7.46
CA HIS A 53 -6.44 9.89 -6.72
C HIS A 53 -7.31 8.71 -6.26
N ASP A 54 -8.65 8.87 -6.24
CA ASP A 54 -9.61 7.81 -5.89
C ASP A 54 -9.99 6.91 -7.08
N THR A 55 -9.26 7.00 -8.20
CA THR A 55 -9.53 6.19 -9.40
C THR A 55 -9.61 4.70 -9.07
N GLY A 56 -8.72 4.19 -8.20
CA GLY A 56 -8.75 2.79 -7.76
C GLY A 56 -10.04 2.43 -7.00
N VAL A 57 -10.53 3.33 -6.14
CA VAL A 57 -11.78 3.15 -5.39
C VAL A 57 -12.97 3.12 -6.35
N ALA A 58 -13.01 4.05 -7.31
CA ALA A 58 -14.05 4.10 -8.33
C ALA A 58 -14.09 2.81 -9.18
N MET A 59 -12.92 2.31 -9.61
CA MET A 59 -12.78 1.06 -10.35
C MET A 59 -13.24 -0.14 -9.54
N LEU A 60 -12.85 -0.23 -8.26
CA LEU A 60 -13.28 -1.31 -7.37
C LEU A 60 -14.81 -1.33 -7.21
N ARG A 61 -15.42 -0.17 -6.94
CA ARG A 61 -16.88 -0.03 -6.81
C ARG A 61 -17.61 -0.47 -8.08
N ARG A 62 -17.09 -0.10 -9.25
CA ARG A 62 -17.64 -0.51 -10.53
C ARG A 62 -17.59 -2.04 -10.68
N ARG A 63 -16.43 -2.65 -10.45
CA ARG A 63 -16.25 -4.12 -10.56
C ARG A 63 -17.14 -4.89 -9.58
N LEU A 64 -17.27 -4.40 -8.34
CA LEU A 64 -18.18 -4.98 -7.36
C LEU A 64 -19.64 -4.94 -7.83
N ARG A 65 -20.08 -3.80 -8.37
CA ARG A 65 -21.44 -3.64 -8.90
C ARG A 65 -21.70 -4.56 -10.09
N GLU A 66 -20.73 -4.69 -11.00
CA GLU A 66 -20.80 -5.62 -12.13
C GLU A 66 -20.88 -7.08 -11.64
N GLY A 67 -20.03 -7.47 -10.70
CA GLY A 67 -20.04 -8.80 -10.10
C GLY A 67 -21.35 -9.13 -9.38
N ILE A 68 -21.91 -8.18 -8.60
CA ILE A 68 -23.21 -8.37 -7.93
C ILE A 68 -24.32 -8.63 -8.96
N ARG A 69 -24.35 -7.87 -10.06
CA ARG A 69 -25.36 -8.05 -11.12
C ARG A 69 -25.20 -9.39 -11.84
N ALA A 70 -23.97 -9.80 -12.12
CA ALA A 70 -23.67 -11.10 -12.72
C ALA A 70 -24.15 -12.24 -11.80
N VAL A 71 -23.86 -12.18 -10.51
CA VAL A 71 -24.37 -13.17 -9.54
C VAL A 71 -25.91 -13.20 -9.54
N GLN A 72 -26.57 -12.04 -9.60
CA GLN A 72 -28.04 -11.96 -9.66
C GLN A 72 -28.62 -12.56 -10.95
N SER A 73 -27.93 -12.47 -12.09
CA SER A 73 -28.33 -13.10 -13.36
C SER A 73 -27.96 -14.58 -13.46
N GLY A 74 -27.33 -15.16 -12.42
CA GLY A 74 -26.85 -16.53 -12.43
C GLY A 74 -25.56 -16.73 -13.23
N GLU A 75 -24.88 -15.64 -13.60
CA GLU A 75 -23.58 -15.68 -14.25
C GLU A 75 -22.46 -15.97 -13.25
N HIS A 76 -21.38 -16.57 -13.76
CA HIS A 76 -20.20 -16.86 -12.97
C HIS A 76 -19.30 -15.62 -12.85
N VAL A 77 -18.88 -15.29 -11.62
CA VAL A 77 -17.88 -14.24 -11.36
C VAL A 77 -16.50 -14.87 -11.18
N SER A 78 -15.51 -14.38 -11.92
CA SER A 78 -14.13 -14.80 -11.73
C SER A 78 -13.65 -14.41 -10.34
N MET A 79 -13.29 -15.41 -9.53
CA MET A 79 -12.63 -15.20 -8.25
C MET A 79 -11.11 -15.22 -8.45
N PRO A 80 -10.33 -14.54 -7.59
CA PRO A 80 -8.90 -14.79 -7.49
C PRO A 80 -8.65 -16.30 -7.30
N GLY A 81 -7.55 -16.80 -7.87
CA GLY A 81 -7.16 -18.20 -7.69
C GLY A 81 -7.14 -18.57 -6.20
N GLN A 82 -7.83 -19.66 -5.84
CA GLN A 82 -7.81 -20.23 -4.49
C GLN A 82 -6.79 -21.35 -4.38
N ASP A 83 -5.67 -21.24 -5.10
CA ASP A 83 -4.58 -22.21 -5.13
C ASP A 83 -3.72 -22.19 -3.85
N GLY A 84 -4.11 -21.39 -2.85
CA GLY A 84 -3.35 -21.21 -1.62
C GLY A 84 -2.16 -20.28 -1.77
N SER A 85 -1.92 -19.71 -2.96
CA SER A 85 -0.92 -18.67 -3.13
C SER A 85 -1.32 -17.43 -2.34
N THR A 86 -0.32 -16.78 -1.74
CA THR A 86 -0.55 -15.50 -1.06
C THR A 86 -0.71 -14.43 -2.13
N PRO A 87 -1.85 -13.73 -2.23
CA PRO A 87 -2.00 -12.65 -3.20
C PRO A 87 -0.98 -11.54 -2.87
N TYR A 88 -0.27 -11.07 -3.88
CA TYR A 88 0.68 -9.98 -3.72
C TYR A 88 -0.05 -8.63 -3.69
N CYS A 89 0.26 -7.82 -2.67
CA CYS A 89 -0.14 -6.42 -2.60
C CYS A 89 1.03 -5.54 -3.04
N TYR A 90 0.74 -4.53 -3.86
CA TYR A 90 1.74 -3.54 -4.31
C TYR A 90 1.77 -2.29 -3.43
N VAL A 91 0.95 -2.24 -2.38
CA VAL A 91 0.98 -1.18 -1.37
C VAL A 91 2.17 -1.41 -0.46
N GLN A 92 2.93 -0.35 -0.21
CA GLN A 92 4.16 -0.42 0.56
C GLN A 92 4.44 0.89 1.29
N SER A 93 5.25 0.79 2.33
CA SER A 93 5.81 1.92 3.09
C SER A 93 7.33 1.81 3.10
N THR A 94 7.97 1.92 1.92
CA THR A 94 9.44 1.86 1.82
C THR A 94 10.04 3.23 2.10
N VAL A 95 11.08 3.25 2.94
CA VAL A 95 11.90 4.43 3.21
C VAL A 95 13.25 4.25 2.55
N LEU A 96 13.63 5.18 1.67
CA LEU A 96 14.89 5.15 0.94
C LEU A 96 15.75 6.38 1.30
N PRO A 97 17.05 6.20 1.57
CA PRO A 97 17.96 7.31 1.86
C PRO A 97 18.42 7.98 0.56
N ILE A 98 17.52 8.73 -0.10
CA ILE A 98 17.81 9.47 -1.33
C ILE A 98 17.80 10.98 -1.00
N SER A 99 18.92 11.65 -1.23
CA SER A 99 19.03 13.09 -1.02
C SER A 99 18.41 13.87 -2.20
N PRO A 100 17.83 15.06 -1.95
CA PRO A 100 17.45 15.98 -3.01
C PRO A 100 18.63 16.31 -3.92
N LYS A 101 18.35 16.51 -5.22
CA LYS A 101 19.38 16.86 -6.21
C LYS A 101 19.27 18.35 -6.57
N PRO A 102 20.29 19.17 -6.26
CA PRO A 102 20.27 20.59 -6.63
C PRO A 102 20.00 20.78 -8.13
N GLY A 103 19.04 21.64 -8.47
CA GLY A 103 18.68 21.94 -9.86
C GLY A 103 17.76 20.93 -10.54
N ARG A 104 17.32 19.88 -9.83
CA ARG A 104 16.20 19.04 -10.27
C ARG A 104 14.90 19.47 -9.58
N ASP A 105 13.80 19.26 -10.29
CA ASP A 105 12.46 19.37 -9.74
C ASP A 105 12.18 18.18 -8.81
N ASP A 106 11.86 18.47 -7.54
CA ASP A 106 11.64 17.48 -6.50
C ASP A 106 10.39 16.64 -6.79
N ASP A 107 9.32 17.23 -7.32
CA ASP A 107 8.08 16.52 -7.62
C ASP A 107 8.31 15.48 -8.72
N GLN A 108 9.01 15.88 -9.79
CA GLN A 108 9.42 14.99 -10.86
C GLN A 108 10.35 13.87 -10.35
N MET A 109 11.26 14.20 -9.42
CA MET A 109 12.15 13.21 -8.80
C MET A 109 11.38 12.19 -7.95
N LEU A 110 10.40 12.63 -7.16
CA LEU A 110 9.52 11.76 -6.37
C LEU A 110 8.72 10.81 -7.26
N LEU A 111 8.21 11.29 -8.40
CA LEU A 111 7.50 10.45 -9.38
C LEU A 111 8.42 9.38 -9.97
N GLU A 112 9.66 9.73 -10.34
CA GLU A 112 10.64 8.78 -10.87
C GLU A 112 11.03 7.71 -9.84
N ILE A 113 11.24 8.11 -8.58
CA ILE A 113 11.54 7.18 -7.48
C ILE A 113 10.34 6.26 -7.24
N GLY A 114 9.14 6.82 -7.11
CA GLY A 114 7.91 6.05 -6.90
C GLY A 114 7.69 5.01 -8.00
N LYS A 115 7.92 5.39 -9.26
CA LYS A 115 7.87 4.46 -10.39
C LYS A 115 8.93 3.36 -10.29
N ALA A 116 10.18 3.71 -10.00
CA ALA A 116 11.25 2.71 -9.90
C ALA A 116 11.03 1.73 -8.74
N VAL A 117 10.48 2.21 -7.63
CA VAL A 117 10.07 1.41 -6.49
C VAL A 117 8.93 0.46 -6.86
N TYR A 118 7.90 0.95 -7.58
CA TYR A 118 6.81 0.12 -8.09
C TYR A 118 7.32 -0.96 -9.05
N ASP A 119 8.12 -0.58 -10.05
CA ASP A 119 8.67 -1.50 -11.05
C ASP A 119 9.51 -2.59 -10.37
N THR A 120 10.27 -2.24 -9.32
CA THR A 120 11.02 -3.20 -8.51
C THR A 120 10.10 -4.22 -7.85
N VAL A 121 9.03 -3.79 -7.18
CA VAL A 121 8.08 -4.71 -6.52
C VAL A 121 7.33 -5.56 -7.54
N ALA A 122 6.91 -4.97 -8.67
CA ALA A 122 6.21 -5.68 -9.74
C ALA A 122 7.10 -6.74 -10.41
N SER A 123 8.40 -6.47 -10.57
CA SER A 123 9.34 -7.45 -11.11
C SER A 123 9.47 -8.70 -10.22
N GLY A 124 9.16 -8.57 -8.93
CA GLY A 124 9.09 -9.67 -7.98
C GLY A 124 8.06 -10.74 -8.32
N ASP A 125 7.05 -10.42 -9.14
CA ASP A 125 6.00 -11.37 -9.52
C ASP A 125 6.51 -12.50 -10.44
N ALA A 126 7.74 -12.38 -10.96
CA ALA A 126 8.44 -13.45 -11.65
C ALA A 126 8.96 -14.56 -10.70
N TYR A 127 8.88 -14.36 -9.39
CA TYR A 127 9.45 -15.24 -8.38
C TYR A 127 8.39 -15.68 -7.35
N SER A 128 8.58 -16.86 -6.78
CA SER A 128 7.83 -17.33 -5.62
C SER A 128 8.53 -16.99 -4.31
N GLU A 129 7.82 -17.06 -3.18
CA GLU A 129 8.47 -16.92 -1.87
C GLU A 129 9.38 -18.15 -1.58
N PRO A 130 10.54 -17.97 -0.91
CA PRO A 130 11.05 -16.73 -0.31
C PRO A 130 11.88 -15.85 -1.28
N GLU A 131 12.19 -16.36 -2.47
CA GLU A 131 13.07 -15.69 -3.44
C GLU A 131 12.55 -14.31 -3.84
N ARG A 132 11.23 -14.18 -4.03
CA ARG A 132 10.57 -12.90 -4.30
C ARG A 132 10.95 -11.81 -3.28
N THR A 133 10.84 -12.12 -1.99
CA THR A 133 11.15 -11.17 -0.92
C THR A 133 12.63 -10.77 -0.94
N GLU A 134 13.53 -11.72 -1.18
CA GLU A 134 14.97 -11.45 -1.25
C GLU A 134 15.31 -10.54 -2.44
N LYS A 135 14.82 -10.87 -3.64
CA LYS A 135 15.05 -10.08 -4.86
C LYS A 135 14.54 -8.64 -4.72
N ILE A 136 13.32 -8.45 -4.21
CA ILE A 136 12.77 -7.11 -3.98
C ILE A 136 13.62 -6.34 -2.97
N ARG A 137 14.00 -6.98 -1.86
CA ARG A 137 14.79 -6.33 -0.80
C ARG A 137 16.14 -5.86 -1.31
N ASP A 138 16.85 -6.71 -2.06
CA ASP A 138 18.17 -6.38 -2.56
C ASP A 138 18.09 -5.27 -3.62
N ALA A 139 17.13 -5.35 -4.55
CA ALA A 139 16.91 -4.29 -5.53
C ALA A 139 16.56 -2.94 -4.88
N LEU A 140 15.71 -2.92 -3.85
CA LEU A 140 15.37 -1.68 -3.12
C LEU A 140 16.58 -1.10 -2.35
N ARG A 141 17.52 -1.94 -1.88
CA ARG A 141 18.75 -1.49 -1.22
C ARG A 141 19.73 -0.83 -2.20
N GLU A 142 19.75 -1.31 -3.43
CA GLU A 142 20.62 -0.77 -4.50
C GLU A 142 20.03 0.49 -5.14
N LEU A 143 18.70 0.67 -5.09
CA LEU A 143 18.01 1.77 -5.75
C LEU A 143 18.56 3.19 -5.41
N PRO A 144 18.95 3.52 -4.16
CA PRO A 144 19.58 4.81 -3.86
C PRO A 144 20.93 5.04 -4.55
N GLN A 145 21.62 3.98 -5.00
CA GLN A 145 22.90 4.06 -5.71
C GLN A 145 22.73 4.23 -7.23
N ASP A 146 21.54 4.02 -7.76
CA ASP A 146 21.22 4.19 -9.17
C ASP A 146 21.64 5.61 -9.63
N PRO A 147 22.40 5.77 -10.74
CA PRO A 147 22.83 7.08 -11.25
C PRO A 147 21.71 8.12 -11.38
N ARG A 148 20.47 7.67 -11.64
CA ARG A 148 19.27 8.51 -11.68
C ARG A 148 19.01 9.20 -10.34
N PHE A 149 19.29 8.54 -9.23
CA PHE A 149 18.94 8.97 -7.87
C PHE A 149 20.15 9.27 -6.97
N SER A 150 21.32 8.71 -7.26
CA SER A 150 22.55 8.97 -6.51
C SER A 150 23.07 10.38 -6.79
N GLY A 151 23.34 11.13 -5.73
CA GLY A 151 24.00 12.42 -5.81
C GLY A 151 25.52 12.24 -5.75
N SER A 152 26.27 12.93 -6.60
CA SER A 152 27.70 13.17 -6.35
C SER A 152 27.80 14.19 -5.21
N GLY A 153 27.75 13.74 -3.96
CA GLY A 153 27.72 14.64 -2.81
C GLY A 153 28.33 14.00 -1.57
N THR A 154 29.56 14.41 -1.27
CA THR A 154 30.28 14.21 -0.02
C THR A 154 29.34 14.25 1.18
N ARG A 155 29.39 13.22 2.03
CA ARG A 155 28.76 13.25 3.35
C ARG A 155 29.39 14.41 4.15
N ALA A 156 28.69 15.53 4.29
CA ALA A 156 28.99 16.47 5.34
C ALA A 156 28.46 15.88 6.65
N HIS A 157 29.36 15.80 7.64
CA HIS A 157 29.15 15.23 8.97
C HIS A 157 28.11 15.99 9.80
#